data_AF-A0A1M5F4U7-F1
#
_entry.id   AF-A0A1M5F4U7-F1
#
_cell.length_a   1.000
_cell.length_b   1.000
_cell.length_c   1.000
_cell.angle_alpha   90.00
_cell.angle_beta   90.00
_cell.angle_gamma   90.00
#
_symmetry.space_group_name_H-M   'P 1'
#
loop_
_entity.id
_entity.type
_entity.pdbx_description
1 polymer ?
#
loop_
_entity_poly.entity_id
_entity_poly.type
_entity_poly.pdbx_seq_one_letter_code
_entity_poly.pdbx_strand_id
1 'polypeptide(L)'
;MKAHEELKSIFIHRKNIDVAMEIFGFTGQRTTIIDELTEEEVLKLLKIHCPIPSELESECEQLKSEIFRKKLISNILVLAEKTGIKKANDFYDFNKWMIQSGKFKKHLNAHSVEELKEVYKQLKAVEKSNTKSAGKPFTKAWWYKEGKRKALN
;
A
#
# COMPACT_ATOMS: atom_id res chain seq x y z
N MET A 1 2.14 26.93 -28.65
CA MET A 1 0.67 27.02 -28.81
C MET A 1 0.16 27.83 -27.64
N LYS A 2 -0.91 28.62 -27.80
CA LYS A 2 -1.45 29.38 -26.66
C LYS A 2 -2.14 28.39 -25.71
N ALA A 3 -1.99 28.53 -24.39
CA ALA A 3 -2.56 27.61 -23.41
C ALA A 3 -4.08 27.37 -23.59
N HIS A 4 -4.81 28.40 -24.06
CA HIS A 4 -6.23 28.31 -24.43
C HIS A 4 -6.50 27.35 -25.59
N GLU A 5 -5.60 27.25 -26.58
CA GLU A 5 -5.76 26.35 -27.73
C GLU A 5 -5.59 24.88 -27.32
N GLU A 6 -4.65 24.61 -26.42
CA GLU A 6 -4.45 23.28 -25.85
C GLU A 6 -5.67 22.85 -25.03
N LEU A 7 -6.19 23.74 -24.18
CA LEU A 7 -7.41 23.49 -23.40
C LEU A 7 -8.63 23.26 -24.31
N LYS A 8 -8.78 24.05 -25.37
CA LYS A 8 -9.82 23.84 -26.38
C LYS A 8 -9.70 22.45 -26.99
N SER A 9 -8.50 22.02 -27.36
CA SER A 9 -8.28 20.70 -27.98
C SER A 9 -8.69 19.53 -27.08
N ILE A 10 -8.41 19.62 -25.77
CA ILE A 10 -8.82 18.63 -24.76
C ILE A 10 -10.36 18.53 -24.68
N PHE A 11 -11.04 19.66 -24.79
CA PHE A 11 -12.49 19.73 -24.67
C PHE A 11 -13.26 19.48 -25.96
N ILE A 12 -12.61 19.36 -27.13
CA ILE A 12 -13.27 19.12 -28.44
C ILE A 12 -14.23 17.91 -28.39
N HIS A 13 -13.89 16.87 -27.63
CA HIS A 13 -14.67 15.63 -27.59
C HIS A 13 -15.77 15.63 -26.51
N ARG A 14 -15.85 16.69 -25.69
CA ARG A 14 -16.84 16.81 -24.61
C ARG A 14 -18.05 17.62 -25.08
N LYS A 15 -19.20 17.44 -24.42
CA LYS A 15 -20.39 18.26 -24.70
C LYS A 15 -20.16 19.68 -24.16
N ASN A 16 -20.58 20.68 -24.92
CA ASN A 16 -20.42 22.09 -24.55
C ASN A 16 -21.02 22.42 -23.17
N ILE A 17 -22.14 21.79 -22.82
CA ILE A 17 -22.82 22.00 -21.53
C ILE A 17 -21.95 21.52 -20.37
N ASP A 18 -21.33 20.35 -20.50
CA ASP A 18 -20.47 19.77 -19.46
C ASP A 18 -19.23 20.64 -19.24
N VAL A 19 -18.62 21.11 -20.33
CA VAL A 19 -17.46 22.01 -20.30
C VAL A 19 -17.82 23.35 -19.66
N ALA A 20 -18.98 23.93 -20.01
CA ALA A 20 -19.46 25.18 -19.42
C ALA A 20 -19.71 25.04 -17.91
N MET A 21 -20.28 23.92 -17.46
CA MET A 21 -20.48 23.63 -16.03
C MET A 21 -19.16 23.49 -15.28
N GLU A 22 -18.18 22.79 -15.87
CA GLU A 22 -16.84 22.61 -15.28
C GLU A 22 -16.10 23.95 -15.13
N ILE A 23 -16.12 24.79 -16.16
CA ILE A 23 -15.52 26.14 -16.14
C ILE A 23 -16.23 27.05 -15.14
N PHE A 24 -17.56 26.99 -15.09
CA PHE A 24 -18.35 27.77 -14.14
C PHE A 24 -18.05 27.38 -12.69
N GLY A 25 -17.95 26.07 -12.41
CA GLY A 25 -17.54 25.59 -11.10
C GLY A 25 -16.10 25.98 -10.75
N PHE A 26 -15.18 25.82 -11.69
CA PHE A 26 -13.76 26.08 -11.49
C PHE A 26 -13.45 27.57 -11.25
N THR A 27 -14.10 28.47 -11.99
CA THR A 27 -13.89 29.93 -11.89
C THR A 27 -14.68 30.58 -10.76
N GLY A 28 -15.33 29.79 -9.88
CA GLY A 28 -16.15 30.32 -8.80
C GLY A 28 -17.36 31.10 -9.32
N GLN A 29 -18.01 30.60 -10.37
CA GLN A 29 -19.20 31.17 -11.02
C GLN A 29 -18.95 32.44 -11.84
N ARG A 30 -17.68 32.78 -12.13
CA ARG A 30 -17.33 34.00 -12.87
C ARG A 30 -17.67 33.91 -14.36
N THR A 31 -17.35 32.79 -15.01
CA THR A 31 -17.51 32.62 -16.47
C THR A 31 -17.92 31.21 -16.84
N THR A 32 -18.51 31.06 -18.01
CA THR A 32 -18.81 29.76 -18.64
C THR A 32 -18.03 29.55 -19.93
N ILE A 33 -17.30 30.58 -20.39
CA ILE A 33 -16.67 30.66 -21.70
C ILE A 33 -15.16 30.43 -21.55
N ILE A 34 -14.61 29.50 -22.32
CA ILE A 34 -13.18 29.16 -22.31
C ILE A 34 -12.31 30.39 -22.62
N ASP A 35 -12.74 31.22 -23.56
CA ASP A 35 -11.97 32.40 -24.00
C ASP A 35 -11.92 33.53 -22.95
N GLU A 36 -12.80 33.51 -21.96
CA GLU A 36 -12.83 34.49 -20.86
C GLU A 36 -12.02 34.04 -19.63
N LEU A 37 -11.40 32.85 -19.70
CA LEU A 37 -10.50 32.37 -18.66
C LEU A 37 -9.21 33.19 -18.65
N THR A 38 -8.77 33.58 -17.45
CA THR A 38 -7.46 34.20 -17.25
C THR A 38 -6.35 33.18 -17.51
N GLU A 39 -5.17 33.65 -17.90
CA GLU A 39 -4.03 32.77 -18.19
C GLU A 39 -3.68 31.84 -17.01
N GLU A 40 -3.80 32.34 -15.77
CA GLU A 40 -3.60 31.52 -14.57
C GLU A 40 -4.64 30.42 -14.39
N GLU A 41 -5.91 30.71 -14.65
CA GLU A 41 -7.01 29.74 -14.56
C GLU A 41 -6.85 28.66 -15.65
N VAL A 42 -6.46 29.04 -16.87
CA VAL A 42 -6.18 28.09 -17.95
C VAL A 42 -5.02 27.18 -17.59
N LEU A 43 -3.91 27.71 -17.06
CA LEU A 43 -2.77 26.89 -16.64
C LEU A 43 -3.14 25.91 -15.52
N LYS A 44 -3.97 26.33 -14.55
CA LYS A 44 -4.44 25.46 -13.47
C LYS A 44 -5.38 24.37 -14.00
N LEU A 45 -6.34 24.70 -14.86
CA LEU A 45 -7.22 23.73 -15.51
C LEU A 45 -6.43 22.73 -16.36
N LEU A 46 -5.46 23.24 -17.11
CA LEU A 46 -4.59 22.41 -17.96
C LEU A 46 -3.73 21.48 -17.12
N LYS A 47 -3.24 21.91 -15.94
CA LYS A 47 -2.55 21.04 -14.98
C LYS A 47 -3.44 19.93 -14.41
N ILE A 48 -4.75 20.19 -14.25
CA ILE A 48 -5.72 19.19 -13.77
C ILE A 48 -6.02 18.15 -14.85
N HIS A 49 -6.18 18.58 -16.11
CA HIS A 49 -6.54 17.70 -17.22
C HIS A 49 -5.34 16.99 -17.87
N CYS A 50 -4.18 17.62 -17.86
CA CYS A 50 -2.91 17.08 -18.31
C CYS A 50 -1.90 17.15 -17.15
N PRO A 51 -2.05 16.31 -16.12
CA PRO A 51 -1.01 16.18 -15.11
C PRO A 51 0.28 15.73 -15.81
N ILE A 52 1.41 16.35 -15.46
CA ILE A 52 2.71 16.00 -16.01
C ILE A 52 2.93 14.50 -15.74
N PRO A 53 3.09 13.66 -16.78
CA PRO A 53 3.10 12.22 -16.62
C PRO A 53 4.10 11.74 -15.57
N SER A 54 5.27 12.39 -15.48
CA SER A 54 6.33 11.95 -14.57
C SER A 54 6.02 12.17 -13.08
N GLU A 55 5.25 13.21 -12.71
CA GLU A 55 4.91 13.48 -11.31
C GLU A 55 3.81 12.53 -10.83
N LEU A 56 2.77 12.33 -11.66
CA LEU A 56 1.66 11.43 -11.34
C LEU A 56 2.10 9.97 -11.31
N GLU A 57 2.96 9.55 -12.25
CA GLU A 57 3.52 8.20 -12.27
C GLU A 57 4.38 7.93 -11.03
N SER A 58 5.19 8.90 -10.61
CA SER A 58 6.02 8.81 -9.41
C SER A 58 5.16 8.69 -8.14
N GLU A 59 4.14 9.54 -7.99
CA GLU A 59 3.20 9.46 -6.86
C GLU A 59 2.45 8.11 -6.85
N CYS A 60 1.97 7.67 -8.01
CA CYS A 60 1.34 6.36 -8.15
C CYS A 60 2.27 5.20 -7.78
N GLU A 61 3.55 5.28 -8.14
CA GLU A 61 4.56 4.26 -7.80
C GLU A 61 4.87 4.25 -6.31
N GLN A 62 4.99 5.43 -5.68
CA GLN A 62 5.15 5.56 -4.23
C GLN A 62 3.96 4.92 -3.50
N LEU A 63 2.73 5.25 -3.90
CA LEU A 63 1.51 4.68 -3.32
C LEU A 63 1.47 3.14 -3.48
N LYS A 64 1.79 2.63 -4.67
CA LYS A 64 1.89 1.18 -4.92
C LYS A 64 2.92 0.52 -4.00
N SER A 65 4.08 1.15 -3.84
CA SER A 65 5.16 0.65 -2.98
C SER A 65 4.73 0.58 -1.51
N GLU A 66 4.01 1.59 -1.01
CA GLU A 66 3.48 1.62 0.35
C GLU A 66 2.42 0.56 0.60
N ILE A 67 1.47 0.40 -0.34
CA ILE A 67 0.44 -0.64 -0.28
C ILE A 67 1.11 -2.02 -0.23
N PHE A 68 2.10 -2.24 -1.09
CA PHE A 68 2.83 -3.50 -1.13
C PHE A 68 3.59 -3.76 0.18
N ARG A 69 4.23 -2.73 0.75
CA ARG A 69 4.90 -2.79 2.05
C ARG A 69 3.94 -3.15 3.18
N LYS A 70 2.78 -2.48 3.26
CA LYS A 70 1.73 -2.75 4.26
C LYS A 70 1.19 -4.18 4.13
N LYS A 71 1.00 -4.67 2.91
CA LYS A 71 0.58 -6.05 2.64
C LYS A 71 1.62 -7.07 3.13
N LEU A 72 2.91 -6.83 2.90
CA LEU A 72 3.98 -7.70 3.41
C LEU A 72 4.02 -7.74 4.93
N ILE A 73 3.90 -6.58 5.58
CA ILE A 73 3.82 -6.47 7.05
C ILE A 73 2.65 -7.29 7.58
N SER A 74 1.45 -7.12 7.00
CA SER A 74 0.26 -7.89 7.39
C SER A 74 0.49 -9.40 7.25
N ASN A 75 1.04 -9.85 6.12
CA ASN A 75 1.36 -11.26 5.89
C ASN A 75 2.37 -11.82 6.90
N ILE A 76 3.39 -11.04 7.26
CA ILE A 76 4.40 -11.40 8.26
C ILE A 76 3.73 -11.57 9.64
N LEU A 77 2.86 -10.65 10.04
CA LEU A 77 2.16 -10.71 11.32
C LEU A 77 1.26 -11.95 11.40
N VAL A 78 0.48 -12.22 10.35
CA VAL A 78 -0.36 -13.43 10.26
C VAL A 78 0.51 -14.70 10.36
N LEU A 79 1.67 -14.72 9.71
CA LEU A 79 2.57 -15.86 9.76
C LEU A 79 3.23 -16.03 11.13
N ALA A 80 3.57 -14.93 11.80
CA ALA A 80 4.11 -14.94 13.16
C ALA A 80 3.08 -15.47 14.18
N GLU A 81 1.80 -15.15 14.00
CA GLU A 81 0.71 -15.72 14.81
C GLU A 81 0.52 -17.21 14.54
N LYS A 82 0.55 -17.63 13.26
CA LYS A 82 0.45 -19.06 12.89
C LYS A 82 1.58 -19.90 13.48
N THR A 83 2.81 -19.37 13.46
CA THR A 83 4.00 -20.05 13.99
C THR A 83 4.06 -20.03 15.52
N GLY A 84 3.21 -19.23 16.18
CA GLY A 84 3.19 -19.09 17.64
C GLY A 84 4.30 -18.20 18.20
N ILE A 85 5.02 -17.47 17.33
CA ILE A 85 6.02 -16.46 17.73
C ILE A 85 5.32 -15.21 18.26
N LYS A 86 4.17 -14.88 17.67
CA LYS A 86 3.32 -13.77 18.10
C LYS A 86 2.04 -14.32 18.75
N LYS A 87 1.62 -13.74 19.87
CA LYS A 87 0.28 -13.99 20.44
C LYS A 87 -0.73 -13.02 19.84
N ALA A 88 -2.01 -13.39 19.88
CA ALA A 88 -3.09 -12.47 19.47
C ALA A 88 -3.00 -11.19 20.33
N ASN A 89 -3.08 -10.03 19.67
CA ASN A 89 -2.96 -8.70 20.30
C ASN A 89 -1.65 -8.34 21.03
N ASP A 90 -0.64 -9.21 21.07
CA ASP A 90 0.65 -8.91 21.68
C ASP A 90 1.76 -8.86 20.62
N PHE A 91 2.47 -7.73 20.56
CA PHE A 91 3.59 -7.49 19.65
C PHE A 91 4.95 -7.57 20.36
N TYR A 92 4.97 -7.66 21.70
CA TYR A 92 6.21 -7.67 22.48
C TYR A 92 7.06 -8.89 22.17
N ASP A 93 6.45 -10.08 22.24
CA ASP A 93 7.13 -11.36 21.96
C ASP A 93 7.68 -11.39 20.52
N PHE A 94 6.92 -10.86 19.57
CA PHE A 94 7.33 -10.78 18.16
C PHE A 94 8.47 -9.78 17.95
N ASN A 95 8.40 -8.59 18.54
CA ASN A 95 9.47 -7.59 18.45
C ASN A 95 10.76 -8.09 19.10
N LYS A 96 10.65 -8.76 20.24
CA LYS A 96 11.79 -9.42 20.90
C LYS A 96 12.40 -10.48 19.99
N TRP A 97 11.58 -11.33 19.36
CA TRP A 97 12.04 -12.30 18.38
C TRP A 97 12.73 -11.65 17.17
N MET A 98 12.18 -10.56 16.63
CA MET A 98 12.77 -9.81 15.52
C MET A 98 14.16 -9.27 15.86
N ILE A 99 14.37 -8.78 17.09
CA ILE A 99 15.67 -8.27 17.56
C ILE A 99 16.65 -9.42 17.85
N GLN A 100 16.18 -10.53 18.44
CA GLN A 100 17.04 -11.62 18.88
C GLN A 100 17.40 -12.61 17.77
N SER A 101 16.41 -12.98 16.94
CA SER A 101 16.51 -14.06 15.96
C SER A 101 16.31 -13.58 14.52
N GLY A 102 15.74 -12.39 14.32
CA GLY A 102 15.56 -11.82 12.98
C GLY A 102 16.90 -11.50 12.31
N LYS A 103 16.96 -11.69 10.99
CA LYS A 103 18.17 -11.45 10.19
C LYS A 103 18.75 -10.04 10.37
N PHE A 104 17.89 -9.03 10.41
CA PHE A 104 18.29 -7.61 10.45
C PHE A 104 18.26 -6.98 11.85
N LYS A 105 17.74 -7.69 12.87
CA LYS A 105 17.67 -7.25 14.27
C LYS A 105 17.03 -5.87 14.51
N LYS A 106 16.00 -5.54 13.72
CA LYS A 106 15.26 -4.27 13.80
C LYS A 106 13.77 -4.52 14.01
N HIS A 107 13.02 -3.48 14.36
CA HIS A 107 11.55 -3.53 14.40
C HIS A 107 10.94 -3.66 13.01
N LEU A 108 9.78 -4.30 12.91
CA LEU A 108 9.13 -4.58 11.61
C LEU A 108 8.93 -3.30 10.77
N ASN A 109 8.55 -2.19 11.41
CA ASN A 109 8.31 -0.90 10.75
C ASN A 109 9.57 -0.19 10.24
N ALA A 110 10.76 -0.63 10.66
CA ALA A 110 12.02 -0.02 10.25
C ALA A 110 12.63 -0.67 8.98
N HIS A 111 11.99 -1.70 8.42
CA HIS A 111 12.53 -2.45 7.28
C HIS A 111 12.14 -1.84 5.93
N SER A 112 13.04 -2.01 4.94
CA SER A 112 12.75 -1.81 3.52
C SER A 112 11.88 -2.92 2.94
N VAL A 113 11.36 -2.74 1.73
CA VAL A 113 10.56 -3.76 1.05
C VAL A 113 11.37 -5.03 0.77
N GLU A 114 12.65 -4.93 0.38
CA GLU A 114 13.49 -6.12 0.19
C GLU A 114 13.76 -6.85 1.50
N GLU A 115 14.06 -6.10 2.56
CA GLU A 115 14.30 -6.69 3.88
C GLU A 115 13.04 -7.40 4.41
N LEU A 116 11.85 -6.85 4.20
CA LEU A 116 10.59 -7.50 4.56
C LEU A 116 10.37 -8.84 3.82
N LYS A 117 10.77 -8.94 2.54
CA LYS A 117 10.71 -10.22 1.81
C LYS A 117 11.62 -11.27 2.43
N GLU A 118 12.81 -10.88 2.85
CA GLU A 118 13.76 -11.76 3.54
C GLU A 118 13.25 -12.19 4.91
N VAL A 119 12.65 -11.28 5.69
CA VAL A 119 11.99 -11.61 6.97
C VAL A 119 10.84 -12.60 6.76
N TYR A 120 10.02 -12.38 5.72
CA TYR A 120 8.94 -13.30 5.38
C TYR A 120 9.46 -14.70 5.03
N LYS A 121 10.54 -14.79 4.24
CA LYS A 121 11.20 -16.05 3.89
C LYS A 121 11.76 -16.76 5.14
N GLN A 122 12.34 -16.01 6.07
CA GLN A 122 12.82 -16.54 7.34
C GLN A 122 11.68 -17.14 8.17
N LEU A 123 10.56 -16.42 8.32
CA LEU A 123 9.39 -16.91 9.04
C LEU A 123 8.77 -18.15 8.36
N LYS A 124 8.78 -18.21 7.02
CA LYS A 124 8.33 -19.41 6.28
C LYS A 124 9.21 -20.62 6.55
N ALA A 125 10.52 -20.43 6.68
CA ALA A 125 11.42 -21.51 7.08
C ALA A 125 11.12 -22.00 8.50
N VAL A 126 10.84 -21.09 9.44
CA VAL A 126 10.43 -21.43 10.81
C VAL A 126 9.10 -22.19 10.81
N GLU A 127 8.10 -21.74 10.04
CA GLU A 127 6.82 -22.44 9.87
C GLU A 127 7.04 -23.88 9.42
N LYS A 128 7.82 -24.08 8.35
CA LYS A 128 8.13 -25.42 7.82
C LYS A 128 8.82 -26.31 8.86
N SER A 129 9.76 -25.75 9.62
CA SER A 129 10.45 -26.47 10.71
C SER A 129 9.49 -26.86 11.84
N ASN A 130 8.59 -25.94 12.24
CA ASN A 130 7.58 -26.18 13.25
C ASN A 130 6.57 -27.24 12.78
N THR A 131 6.12 -27.21 11.53
CA THR A 131 5.23 -28.23 10.96
C THR A 131 5.90 -29.61 10.96
N LYS A 132 7.17 -29.69 10.54
CA LYS A 132 7.94 -30.94 10.57
C LYS A 132 8.09 -31.48 12.00
N SER A 133 8.34 -30.59 12.97
CA SER A 133 8.46 -30.96 14.38
C SER A 133 7.12 -31.40 14.97
N ALA A 134 6.00 -30.76 14.59
CA ALA A 134 4.66 -31.12 15.02
C ALA A 134 4.17 -32.48 14.50
N GLY A 135 4.86 -33.08 13.53
CA GLY A 135 4.63 -34.47 13.12
C GLY A 135 5.25 -35.49 14.09
N LYS A 136 6.20 -35.09 14.92
CA LYS A 136 6.85 -35.96 15.90
C LYS A 136 6.11 -35.89 17.24
N PRO A 137 5.61 -37.02 17.78
CA PRO A 137 4.95 -37.06 19.09
C PRO A 137 5.79 -36.44 20.20
N PHE A 138 5.12 -35.89 21.22
CA PHE A 138 5.72 -35.30 22.43
C PHE A 138 6.63 -34.08 22.24
N THR A 139 6.77 -33.55 21.02
CA THR A 139 7.47 -32.27 20.82
C THR A 139 6.60 -31.09 21.25
N LYS A 140 7.24 -29.95 21.59
CA LYS A 140 6.52 -28.70 21.90
C LYS A 140 5.56 -28.29 20.77
N ALA A 141 5.97 -28.46 19.53
CA ALA A 141 5.15 -28.16 18.35
C ALA A 141 3.97 -29.14 18.20
N TRP A 142 4.15 -30.41 18.57
CA TRP A 142 3.08 -31.41 18.59
C TRP A 142 2.02 -31.09 19.65
N TRP A 143 2.43 -30.77 20.88
CA TRP A 143 1.52 -30.35 21.94
C TRP A 143 0.73 -29.09 21.58
N TYR A 144 1.40 -28.11 20.94
CA TYR A 144 0.73 -26.90 20.46
C TYR A 144 -0.32 -27.19 19.38
N LYS A 145 -0.02 -28.09 18.43
CA LYS A 145 -0.96 -28.52 17.39
C LYS A 145 -2.15 -29.27 17.98
N GLU A 146 -1.91 -30.16 18.95
CA GLU A 146 -2.96 -30.94 19.59
C GLU A 146 -3.84 -30.08 20.50
N GLY A 147 -3.26 -29.11 21.22
CA GLY A 147 -4.01 -28.11 21.98
C GLY A 147 -4.96 -27.29 21.11
N LYS A 148 -4.52 -26.89 19.90
CA LYS A 148 -5.39 -26.22 18.92
C LYS A 148 -6.54 -27.11 18.43
N ARG A 149 -6.32 -28.41 18.23
CA ARG A 149 -7.37 -29.35 17.83
C ARG A 149 -8.43 -29.51 18.91
N LYS A 150 -8.02 -29.61 20.17
CA LYS A 150 -8.94 -29.70 21.32
C LYS A 150 -9.78 -28.44 21.53
N ALA A 151 -9.27 -27.26 21.18
CA ALA A 151 -10.01 -26.01 21.30
C ALA A 151 -11.05 -25.78 20.19
N LEU A 152 -11.03 -26.58 19.12
CA LEU A 152 -11.95 -26.49 17.98
C LEU A 152 -13.07 -27.55 18.03
N ASN A 153 -12.96 -28.52 18.94
CA ASN A 153 -13.97 -29.56 19.21
C ASN A 153 -14.72 -29.20 20.49
#